data_AF-A0A3B0VWI9-F1
#
_entry.id   AF-A0A3B0VWI9-F1
#
_cell.length_a   1.000
_cell.length_b   1.000
_cell.length_c   1.000
_cell.angle_alpha   90.00
_cell.angle_beta   90.00
_cell.angle_gamma   90.00
#
_symmetry.space_group_name_H-M   'P 1'
#
loop_
_entity.id
_entity.type
_entity.pdbx_description
1 polymer ?
#
loop_
_entity_poly.entity_id
_entity_poly.type
_entity_poly.pdbx_seq_one_letter_code
_entity_poly.pdbx_strand_id
1 'polypeptide(L)'
;MSPITTHVLDTAKGQPAAGIEVTLELLLNGELIMVAKGCTDNDGRIMQWSQDHFSQYHQTGHYQITFATDPYHQGLGFFPSVVIPFRV
;
A
#
# COMPACT_ATOMS: atom_id res chain seq x y z
N MET A 1 4.65 13.97 -5.73
CA MET A 1 4.94 12.60 -6.17
C MET A 1 5.71 11.93 -5.07
N SER A 2 5.06 11.01 -4.36
CA SER A 2 5.69 10.12 -3.40
C SER A 2 6.79 9.28 -4.08
N PRO A 3 7.98 9.11 -3.46
CA PRO A 3 9.03 8.23 -3.95
C PRO A 3 8.73 6.74 -3.72
N ILE A 4 7.71 6.43 -2.93
CA ILE A 4 7.34 5.06 -2.58
C ILE A 4 6.36 4.55 -3.63
N THR A 5 6.72 3.45 -4.30
CA THR A 5 5.86 2.72 -5.23
C THR A 5 5.69 1.28 -4.75
N THR A 6 4.70 0.56 -5.28
CA THR A 6 4.49 -0.86 -4.94
C THR A 6 4.16 -1.69 -6.17
N HIS A 7 4.37 -3.00 -6.07
CA HIS A 7 4.00 -4.02 -7.04
C HIS A 7 3.55 -5.27 -6.28
N VAL A 8 2.37 -5.78 -6.61
CA VAL A 8 1.77 -6.95 -5.98
C VAL A 8 1.59 -8.05 -7.01
N LEU A 9 2.09 -9.25 -6.67
CA LEU A 9 2.00 -10.45 -7.51
C LEU A 9 1.14 -11.50 -6.80
N ASP A 10 0.12 -12.03 -7.49
CA ASP A 10 -0.56 -13.25 -7.09
C ASP A 10 0.29 -14.44 -7.55
N THR A 11 1.05 -15.00 -6.61
CA THR A 11 1.97 -16.12 -6.87
C THR A 11 1.25 -17.44 -7.11
N ALA A 12 0.00 -17.60 -6.65
CA ALA A 12 -0.79 -18.80 -6.92
C ALA A 12 -1.27 -18.84 -8.38
N LYS A 13 -1.50 -17.67 -8.99
CA LYS A 13 -1.86 -17.54 -10.41
C LYS A 13 -0.69 -17.18 -11.32
N GLY A 14 0.45 -16.77 -10.76
CA GLY A 14 1.62 -16.33 -11.51
C GLY A 14 1.39 -15.01 -12.29
N GLN A 15 0.54 -14.11 -11.79
CA GLN A 15 0.15 -12.88 -12.48
C GLN A 15 0.07 -11.68 -11.53
N PRO A 16 0.13 -10.43 -12.05
CA PRO A 16 -0.06 -9.26 -11.22
C PRO A 16 -1.43 -9.20 -10.55
N ALA A 17 -1.47 -8.69 -9.32
CA ALA A 17 -2.69 -8.57 -8.54
C ALA A 17 -3.26 -7.15 -8.67
N ALA A 18 -4.12 -6.96 -9.68
CA ALA A 18 -4.82 -5.71 -9.94
C ALA A 18 -5.99 -5.49 -8.96
N GLY A 19 -6.33 -4.22 -8.70
CA GLY A 19 -7.51 -3.85 -7.92
C GLY A 19 -7.35 -3.92 -6.40
N ILE A 20 -6.13 -4.10 -5.88
CA ILE A 20 -5.87 -4.12 -4.44
C ILE A 20 -5.76 -2.68 -3.94
N GLU A 21 -6.63 -2.29 -3.00
CA GLU A 21 -6.48 -1.02 -2.30
C GLU A 21 -5.25 -1.05 -1.39
N VAL A 22 -4.48 0.03 -1.41
CA VAL A 22 -3.26 0.18 -0.64
C VAL A 22 -3.26 1.54 0.06
N THR A 23 -2.92 1.53 1.35
CA THR A 23 -2.75 2.73 2.16
C THR A 23 -1.31 2.80 2.65
N LEU A 24 -0.70 3.97 2.55
CA LEU A 24 0.62 4.28 3.08
C LEU A 24 0.47 5.29 4.21
N GLU A 25 1.02 4.94 5.36
CA GLU A 25 0.91 5.70 6.61
C GLU A 25 2.31 6.00 7.15
N LEU A 26 2.46 7.14 7.81
CA LEU A 26 3.66 7.56 8.52
C LEU A 26 3.35 7.60 10.02
N LEU A 27 4.20 7.00 10.84
CA LEU A 27 4.11 7.07 12.29
C LEU A 27 4.68 8.42 12.77
N LEU A 28 3.80 9.31 13.21
CA LEU A 28 4.14 10.62 13.78
C LEU A 28 3.61 10.71 15.21
N ASN A 29 4.49 11.02 16.16
CA ASN A 29 4.14 11.19 17.58
C ASN A 29 3.31 10.02 18.17
N GLY A 30 3.54 8.80 17.67
CA GLY A 30 2.81 7.59 18.10
C GLY A 30 1.51 7.31 17.34
N GLU A 31 1.13 8.14 16.39
CA GLU A 31 -0.08 7.98 15.57
C GLU A 31 0.26 7.69 14.11
N LEU A 32 -0.52 6.81 13.47
CA LEU A 32 -0.41 6.55 12.04
C LEU A 32 -1.21 7.61 11.27
N ILE A 33 -0.49 8.40 10.47
CA ILE A 33 -1.07 9.42 9.61
C ILE A 33 -1.04 8.93 8.18
N MET A 34 -2.20 8.83 7.53
CA MET A 34 -2.26 8.47 6.11
C MET A 34 -1.56 9.54 5.26
N VAL A 35 -0.52 9.13 4.54
CA VAL A 35 0.24 10.01 3.64
C VAL A 35 0.00 9.69 2.18
N ALA A 36 -0.46 8.48 1.84
CA ALA A 36 -0.95 8.19 0.51
C ALA A 36 -1.99 7.05 0.50
N LYS A 37 -2.87 7.05 -0.52
CA LYS A 37 -3.79 5.95 -0.82
C LYS A 37 -3.84 5.72 -2.33
N GLY A 38 -4.00 4.47 -2.74
CA GLY A 38 -4.06 4.07 -4.14
C GLY A 38 -4.68 2.69 -4.32
N CYS A 39 -4.76 2.26 -5.58
CA CYS A 39 -5.23 0.93 -5.97
C CYS A 39 -4.30 0.39 -7.05
N THR A 40 -3.93 -0.88 -6.96
CA THR A 40 -3.01 -1.49 -7.95
C THR A 40 -3.64 -1.51 -9.34
N ASP A 41 -2.86 -1.11 -10.33
CA ASP A 41 -3.26 -1.12 -11.75
C ASP A 41 -3.26 -2.54 -12.34
N ASN A 42 -3.49 -2.66 -13.65
CA ASN A 42 -3.51 -3.95 -14.34
C ASN A 42 -2.17 -4.70 -14.32
N ASP A 43 -1.06 -4.00 -14.05
CA ASP A 43 0.26 -4.58 -13.84
C ASP A 43 0.54 -4.80 -12.33
N GLY A 44 -0.49 -4.73 -11.48
CA GLY A 44 -0.37 -4.93 -10.03
C GLY A 44 0.41 -3.82 -9.33
N ARG A 45 0.60 -2.65 -9.96
CA ARG A 45 1.48 -1.58 -9.46
C ARG A 45 0.71 -0.37 -8.97
N ILE A 46 1.36 0.39 -8.09
CA ILE A 46 1.01 1.79 -7.86
C ILE A 46 2.26 2.62 -8.13
N MET A 47 2.31 3.20 -9.31
CA MET A 47 3.35 4.15 -9.71
C MET A 47 2.99 5.59 -9.33
N GLN A 48 1.69 5.88 -9.27
CA GLN A 48 1.14 7.18 -8.86
C GLN A 48 -0.05 6.93 -7.93
N TRP A 49 0.01 7.51 -6.74
CA TRP A 49 -1.06 7.39 -5.74
C TRP A 49 -2.27 8.24 -6.13
N SER A 50 -3.47 7.75 -5.86
CA SER A 50 -4.70 8.51 -6.13
C SER A 50 -4.93 9.63 -5.12
N GLN A 51 -4.44 9.43 -3.89
CA GLN A 51 -4.29 10.47 -2.88
C GLN A 51 -2.82 10.49 -2.45
N ASP A 52 -2.13 11.61 -2.70
CA ASP A 52 -0.70 11.78 -2.39
C ASP A 52 -0.51 13.02 -1.53
N HIS A 53 -0.39 12.81 -0.21
CA HIS A 53 -0.09 13.83 0.78
C HIS A 53 1.40 13.83 1.16
N PHE A 54 2.25 13.08 0.45
CA PHE A 54 3.64 12.91 0.82
C PHE A 54 4.40 14.25 0.88
N SER A 55 4.07 15.20 -0.01
CA SER A 55 4.66 16.55 -0.01
C SER A 55 4.40 17.34 1.27
N GLN A 56 3.32 17.06 1.99
CA GLN A 56 3.00 17.70 3.27
C GLN A 56 3.85 17.11 4.41
N TYR A 57 4.32 15.88 4.26
CA TYR A 57 5.00 15.11 5.29
C TYR A 57 6.44 14.74 4.94
N HIS A 58 7.04 15.28 3.86
CA HIS A 58 8.39 15.01 3.33
C HIS A 58 9.49 14.83 4.40
N GLN A 59 9.56 13.65 5.02
CA GLN A 59 10.45 13.37 6.14
C GLN A 59 10.84 11.89 6.17
N THR A 60 12.01 11.62 6.73
CA THR A 60 12.43 10.26 7.07
C THR A 60 11.67 9.78 8.30
N GLY A 61 11.47 8.48 8.44
CA GLY A 61 10.69 7.96 9.55
C GLY A 61 10.23 6.53 9.39
N HIS A 62 9.31 6.15 10.27
CA HIS A 62 8.68 4.83 10.27
C HIS A 62 7.39 4.88 9.47
N TYR A 63 7.33 4.09 8.41
CA TYR A 63 6.17 3.96 7.56
C TYR A 63 5.52 2.60 7.74
N GLN A 64 4.25 2.55 7.38
CA GLN A 64 3.47 1.33 7.27
C GLN A 64 2.74 1.35 5.93
N ILE A 65 2.83 0.27 5.16
CA ILE A 65 2.01 0.08 3.97
C ILE A 65 1.05 -1.09 4.22
N THR A 66 -0.23 -0.85 3.97
CA THR A 66 -1.31 -1.81 4.21
C THR A 66 -1.98 -2.16 2.89
N PHE A 67 -1.97 -3.43 2.53
CA PHE A 67 -2.65 -4.01 1.37
C PHE A 67 -3.96 -4.66 1.81
N ALA A 68 -5.08 -4.21 1.26
CA ALA A 68 -6.39 -4.80 1.52
C ALA A 68 -6.57 -6.08 0.67
N THR A 69 -6.01 -7.19 1.14
CA THR A 69 -6.01 -8.47 0.42
C THR A 69 -7.32 -9.23 0.52
N ASP A 70 -8.15 -8.97 1.54
CA ASP A 70 -9.42 -9.68 1.73
C ASP A 70 -10.38 -9.55 0.53
N PRO A 71 -10.67 -8.35 0.00
CA PRO A 71 -11.55 -8.21 -1.16
C PRO A 71 -10.99 -8.90 -2.41
N TYR A 72 -9.67 -8.88 -2.61
CA TYR A 72 -9.00 -9.56 -3.73
C TYR A 72 -9.20 -11.07 -3.68
N HIS A 73 -9.15 -11.65 -2.48
CA HIS A 73 -9.41 -13.08 -2.24
C HIS A 73 -10.87 -13.39 -1.94
N GLN A 74 -11.79 -12.42 -2.09
CA GLN A 74 -13.23 -12.58 -1.83
C GLN A 74 -13.56 -13.11 -0.42
N GLY A 75 -12.77 -12.71 0.59
CA GLY A 75 -12.97 -13.18 1.97
C GLY A 75 -12.48 -14.60 2.24
N LEU A 76 -11.86 -15.27 1.26
CA LEU A 76 -11.37 -16.65 1.39
C LEU A 76 -9.89 -16.72 1.79
N GLY A 77 -9.20 -15.58 1.81
CA GLY A 77 -7.80 -15.49 2.21
C GLY A 77 -7.64 -15.69 3.72
N PHE A 78 -6.54 -16.31 4.14
CA PHE A 78 -6.22 -16.41 5.56
C PHE A 78 -5.90 -15.04 6.19
N PHE A 79 -5.28 -14.15 5.40
CA PHE A 79 -4.93 -12.80 5.84
C PHE A 79 -5.95 -11.78 5.32
N PRO A 80 -6.68 -11.07 6.22
CA PRO A 80 -7.61 -10.03 5.79
C PRO A 80 -6.89 -8.80 5.22
N SER A 81 -5.65 -8.58 5.66
CA SER A 81 -4.75 -7.57 5.10
C SER A 81 -3.31 -8.00 5.30
N VAL A 82 -2.41 -7.40 4.52
CA VAL A 82 -0.97 -7.51 4.72
C VAL A 82 -0.44 -6.13 5.08
N VAL A 83 0.20 -6.04 6.24
CA VAL A 83 0.77 -4.81 6.77
C VAL A 83 2.28 -4.96 6.81
N ILE A 84 3.01 -4.05 6.16
CA ILE A 84 4.47 -4.06 6.09
C ILE A 84 4.99 -2.76 6.71
N PRO A 85 5.56 -2.81 7.93
CA PRO A 85 6.26 -1.67 8.50
C PRO A 85 7.68 -1.57 7.91
N PHE A 86 8.15 -0.36 7.64
CA PHE A 86 9.49 -0.09 7.13
C PHE A 86 10.01 1.29 7.57
N ARG A 87 11.31 1.54 7.35
CA ARG A 87 11.93 2.85 7.60
C ARG A 87 12.38 3.46 6.27
N VAL A 88 12.23 4.77 6.16
CA VAL A 88 12.80 5.61 5.10
C VAL A 88 13.74 6.63 5.72
#